data_AF-A0A4U3FIG9-F1
#
_entry.id   AF-A0A4U3FIG9-F1
#
_cell.length_a   1.000
_cell.length_b   1.000
_cell.length_c   1.000
_cell.angle_alpha   90.00
_cell.angle_beta   90.00
_cell.angle_gamma   90.00
#
_symmetry.space_group_name_H-M   'P 1'
#
loop_
_entity.id
_entity.type
_entity.pdbx_description
1 polymer ?
#
loop_
_entity_poly.entity_id
_entity_poly.type
_entity_poly.pdbx_seq_one_letter_code
_entity_poly.pdbx_strand_id
1 'polypeptide(L)'
;MIRKSFYMLWGTQTVSNIADIVYLLSLITLVFTATGSLVTTILIPLFRMLSKIVSGLIAPLVLSKYRLTSILIGSQFGQFVLFASLIFYLNSTVTPAYVIIFLIVFGMSFLDGWTDPARNALIPRLAYDEGLMKANGFMSISDQIIKCAGWALSGLIVAIIGAIPTMWIAAVCYLLAMIFTAFIRDPYASPRKEPAVVAITDEDTLVTEVVSESPAQQPVSRWEQLSEGWKVLGRNRRIRMLAIIDNIDTLGGAAWIGAFVLAFVVQVLHQDARWWGFMNASFFVGSIAGGIFVVARVKKLQKNAFPVMLISLLAYVIITLFFAYNVVPWIALILIGLSGLPVQIAGVIRRTLIQQNLTPTETPNVMSAWSVLSNLTFAIAMLLLSWFADTFGMSNMYLLAGLLTLAAIVMGFVSRAIFREDYEGYVQDKKLAASK
;
A
#
# COMPACT_ATOMS: atom_id res chain seq x y z
N MET A 1 -3.86 -11.79 -18.43
CA MET A 1 -3.58 -10.67 -19.37
C MET A 1 -3.44 -9.35 -18.61
N ILE A 2 -2.62 -8.41 -19.10
CA ILE A 2 -2.42 -7.06 -18.51
C ILE A 2 -2.83 -6.02 -19.56
N ARG A 3 -3.76 -5.10 -19.23
CA ARG A 3 -4.19 -4.02 -20.14
C ARG A 3 -3.15 -2.89 -20.21
N LYS A 4 -3.10 -2.14 -21.31
CA LYS A 4 -2.17 -0.99 -21.46
C LYS A 4 -2.31 0.03 -20.31
N SER A 5 -3.53 0.28 -19.84
CA SER A 5 -3.80 1.20 -18.72
C SER A 5 -3.19 0.75 -17.38
N PHE A 6 -2.85 -0.53 -17.21
CA PHE A 6 -2.07 -0.97 -16.04
C PHE A 6 -0.69 -0.31 -16.00
N TYR A 7 0.00 -0.20 -17.14
CA TYR A 7 1.33 0.43 -17.18
C TYR A 7 1.28 1.93 -16.86
N MET A 8 0.15 2.59 -17.18
CA MET A 8 -0.10 3.97 -16.76
C MET A 8 -0.30 4.04 -15.23
N LEU A 9 -1.11 3.15 -14.64
CA LEU A 9 -1.25 3.06 -13.18
C LEU A 9 0.08 2.74 -12.47
N TRP A 10 0.90 1.87 -13.07
CA TRP A 10 2.22 1.51 -12.57
C TRP A 10 3.20 2.69 -12.62
N GLY A 11 3.18 3.44 -13.72
CA GLY A 11 3.92 4.70 -13.85
C GLY A 11 3.47 5.74 -12.82
N THR A 12 2.15 5.96 -12.69
CA THR A 12 1.56 6.84 -11.68
C THR A 12 2.13 6.53 -10.30
N GLN A 13 2.04 5.27 -9.85
CA GLN A 13 2.52 4.93 -8.52
C GLN A 13 4.02 5.14 -8.39
N THR A 14 4.79 4.67 -9.37
CA THR A 14 6.25 4.76 -9.33
C THR A 14 6.67 6.21 -9.13
N VAL A 15 6.08 7.13 -9.87
CA VAL A 15 6.37 8.56 -9.76
C VAL A 15 5.84 9.17 -8.45
N SER A 16 4.62 8.81 -8.01
CA SER A 16 4.07 9.27 -6.72
C SER A 16 4.93 8.83 -5.53
N ASN A 17 5.42 7.58 -5.51
CA ASN A 17 6.29 7.10 -4.44
C ASN A 17 7.63 7.85 -4.40
N ILE A 18 8.19 8.18 -5.57
CA ILE A 18 9.40 9.00 -5.65
C ILE A 18 9.13 10.37 -5.04
N ALA A 19 8.01 11.02 -5.42
CA ALA A 19 7.59 12.29 -4.82
C ALA A 19 7.49 12.18 -3.30
N ASP A 20 6.84 11.12 -2.81
CA ASP A 20 6.59 10.86 -1.39
C ASP A 20 7.86 10.75 -0.54
N ILE A 21 8.89 10.07 -1.06
CA ILE A 21 10.16 9.91 -0.35
C ILE A 21 10.97 11.21 -0.43
N VAL A 22 11.07 11.78 -1.62
CA VAL A 22 11.85 12.99 -1.88
C VAL A 22 11.32 14.18 -1.07
N TYR A 23 9.99 14.39 -1.03
CA TYR A 23 9.43 15.48 -0.23
C TYR A 23 9.66 15.27 1.26
N LEU A 24 9.44 14.05 1.76
CA LEU A 24 9.47 13.78 3.20
C LEU A 24 10.87 14.06 3.74
N LEU A 25 11.89 13.53 3.06
CA LEU A 25 13.28 13.71 3.47
C LEU A 25 13.78 15.14 3.29
N SER A 26 13.36 15.82 2.22
CA SER A 26 13.69 17.24 2.02
C SER A 26 13.12 18.11 3.14
N LEU A 27 11.83 17.91 3.48
CA LEU A 27 11.15 18.71 4.49
C LEU A 27 11.68 18.42 5.90
N ILE A 28 11.94 17.15 6.23
CA ILE A 28 12.58 16.73 7.49
C ILE A 28 13.94 17.40 7.64
N THR A 29 14.77 17.35 6.60
CA THR A 29 16.11 17.95 6.61
C THR A 29 16.04 19.46 6.76
N LEU A 30 15.15 20.13 6.02
CA LEU A 30 14.95 21.57 6.11
C LEU A 30 14.56 22.00 7.53
N VAL A 31 13.53 21.36 8.11
CA VAL A 31 13.03 21.71 9.44
C VAL A 31 14.06 21.41 10.53
N PHE A 32 14.79 20.30 10.42
CA PHE A 32 15.83 19.97 11.38
C PHE A 32 16.99 20.97 11.34
N THR A 33 17.50 21.30 10.16
CA THR A 33 18.61 22.27 10.00
C THR A 33 18.20 23.68 10.44
N ALA A 34 16.93 24.06 10.24
CA ALA A 34 16.43 25.37 10.65
C ALA A 34 16.15 25.49 12.16
N THR A 35 15.73 24.40 12.82
CA THR A 35 15.30 24.45 14.24
C THR A 35 16.30 23.87 15.22
N GLY A 36 17.11 22.90 14.81
CA GLY A 36 17.84 21.99 15.70
C GLY A 36 16.94 21.09 16.56
N SER A 37 15.61 21.13 16.39
CA SER A 37 14.64 20.46 17.26
C SER A 37 14.21 19.12 16.67
N LEU A 38 14.63 18.04 17.32
CA LEU A 38 14.17 16.69 16.99
C LEU A 38 12.64 16.55 17.14
N VAL A 39 12.06 17.18 18.15
CA VAL A 39 10.61 17.12 18.41
C VAL A 39 9.84 17.71 17.22
N THR A 40 10.22 18.91 16.77
CA THR A 40 9.57 19.58 15.64
C THR A 40 9.67 18.76 14.35
N THR A 41 10.81 18.12 14.14
CA THR A 41 11.04 17.26 12.96
C THR A 41 10.19 15.99 12.97
N ILE A 42 10.07 15.31 14.13
CA ILE A 42 9.28 14.06 14.25
C ILE A 42 7.77 14.32 14.11
N LEU A 43 7.30 15.53 14.41
CA LEU A 43 5.89 15.88 14.18
C LEU A 43 5.49 15.77 12.70
N ILE A 44 6.41 15.92 11.75
CA ILE A 44 6.12 15.80 10.31
C ILE A 44 5.59 14.39 9.95
N PRO A 45 6.36 13.29 10.15
CA PRO A 45 5.86 11.95 9.88
C PRO A 45 4.68 11.56 10.79
N LEU A 46 4.59 12.09 12.02
CA LEU A 46 3.46 11.82 12.92
C LEU A 46 2.14 12.38 12.37
N PHE A 47 2.12 13.65 11.94
CA PHE A 47 0.94 14.27 11.33
C PHE A 47 0.57 13.58 10.01
N ARG A 48 1.56 13.16 9.22
CA ARG A 48 1.34 12.34 8.02
C ARG A 48 0.62 11.03 8.35
N MET A 49 1.09 10.30 9.36
CA MET A 49 0.49 9.04 9.79
C MET A 49 -0.94 9.24 10.29
N LEU A 50 -1.15 10.21 11.18
CA LEU A 50 -2.47 10.53 11.71
C LEU A 50 -3.46 10.88 10.59
N SER A 51 -3.02 11.71 9.65
CA SER A 51 -3.82 12.13 8.50
C SER A 51 -4.22 10.95 7.60
N LYS A 52 -3.28 10.03 7.30
CA LYS A 52 -3.58 8.81 6.53
C LYS A 52 -4.60 7.91 7.23
N ILE A 53 -4.56 7.79 8.56
CA ILE A 53 -5.55 7.03 9.33
C ILE A 53 -6.94 7.67 9.20
N VAL A 54 -7.04 8.99 9.40
CA VAL A 54 -8.32 9.71 9.27
C VAL A 54 -8.87 9.60 7.85
N SER A 55 -8.02 9.77 6.84
CA SER A 55 -8.39 9.60 5.44
C SER A 55 -8.86 8.18 5.11
N GLY A 56 -8.15 7.16 5.60
CA GLY A 56 -8.53 5.75 5.40
C GLY A 56 -9.89 5.39 5.99
N LEU A 57 -10.27 5.99 7.12
CA LEU A 57 -11.61 5.83 7.71
C LEU A 57 -12.71 6.49 6.85
N ILE A 58 -12.39 7.60 6.19
CA ILE A 58 -13.34 8.36 5.32
C ILE A 58 -13.35 7.80 3.88
N ALA A 59 -12.31 7.07 3.48
CA ALA A 59 -12.10 6.56 2.13
C ALA A 59 -13.35 5.86 1.54
N PRO A 60 -14.10 4.99 2.24
CA PRO A 60 -15.28 4.34 1.67
C PRO A 60 -16.36 5.33 1.18
N LEU A 61 -16.54 6.47 1.87
CA LEU A 61 -17.51 7.51 1.48
C LEU A 61 -17.11 8.25 0.20
N VAL A 62 -15.79 8.39 -0.03
CA VAL A 62 -15.26 9.05 -1.23
C VAL A 62 -15.27 8.06 -2.40
N LEU A 63 -14.83 6.83 -2.15
CA LEU A 63 -14.75 5.74 -3.12
C LEU A 63 -16.12 5.28 -3.64
N SER A 64 -17.18 5.43 -2.84
CA SER A 64 -18.56 5.13 -3.26
C SER A 64 -19.15 6.19 -4.20
N LYS A 65 -18.71 7.46 -4.06
CA LYS A 65 -19.30 8.60 -4.76
C LYS A 65 -18.60 8.94 -6.08
N TYR A 66 -17.29 8.72 -6.15
CA TYR A 66 -16.47 9.15 -7.30
C TYR A 66 -15.77 7.97 -7.97
N ARG A 67 -15.45 8.13 -9.26
CA ARG A 67 -14.64 7.14 -10.00
C ARG A 67 -13.23 7.05 -9.41
N LEU A 68 -12.67 5.85 -9.34
CA LEU A 68 -11.33 5.61 -8.78
C LEU A 68 -10.25 6.46 -9.46
N THR A 69 -10.29 6.62 -10.78
CA THR A 69 -9.35 7.46 -11.53
C THR A 69 -9.53 8.94 -11.22
N SER A 70 -10.76 9.42 -11.06
CA SER A 70 -11.04 10.81 -10.68
C SER A 70 -10.56 11.13 -9.27
N ILE A 71 -10.68 10.17 -8.33
CA ILE A 71 -10.15 10.31 -6.96
C ILE A 71 -8.63 10.44 -7.00
N LEU A 72 -7.94 9.58 -7.77
CA LEU A 72 -6.49 9.64 -7.91
C LEU A 72 -6.01 10.97 -8.52
N ILE A 73 -6.65 11.42 -9.61
CA ILE A 73 -6.31 12.71 -10.25
C ILE A 73 -6.53 13.87 -9.27
N GLY A 74 -7.70 13.91 -8.60
CA GLY A 74 -8.02 14.96 -7.64
C GLY A 74 -7.05 15.00 -6.45
N SER A 75 -6.61 13.83 -5.98
CA SER A 75 -5.64 13.71 -4.89
C SER A 75 -4.26 14.21 -5.30
N GLN A 76 -3.77 13.76 -6.46
CA GLN A 76 -2.46 14.15 -6.99
C GLN A 76 -2.41 15.64 -7.33
N PHE A 77 -3.49 16.18 -7.90
CA PHE A 77 -3.62 17.61 -8.15
C PHE A 77 -3.63 18.42 -6.85
N GLY A 78 -4.43 18.02 -5.86
CA GLY A 78 -4.48 18.70 -4.57
C GLY A 78 -3.14 18.62 -3.82
N GLN A 79 -2.44 17.48 -3.88
CA GLN A 79 -1.08 17.33 -3.36
C GLN A 79 -0.11 18.30 -4.06
N PHE A 80 -0.15 18.37 -5.40
CA PHE A 80 0.67 19.32 -6.16
C PHE A 80 0.41 20.77 -5.71
N VAL A 81 -0.86 21.20 -5.61
CA VAL A 81 -1.22 22.57 -5.22
C VAL A 81 -0.78 22.89 -3.79
N LEU A 82 -1.08 22.00 -2.84
CA LEU A 82 -0.68 22.16 -1.44
C LEU A 82 0.85 22.20 -1.30
N PHE A 83 1.54 21.34 -2.04
CA PHE A 83 2.99 21.26 -1.98
C PHE A 83 3.67 22.46 -2.65
N ALA A 84 3.17 22.92 -3.79
CA ALA A 84 3.63 24.16 -4.43
C ALA A 84 3.40 25.37 -3.51
N SER A 85 2.26 25.41 -2.81
CA SER A 85 1.95 26.45 -1.83
C SER A 85 2.90 26.41 -0.63
N LEU A 86 3.28 25.21 -0.15
CA LEU A 86 4.30 25.04 0.89
C LEU A 86 5.66 25.57 0.41
N ILE A 87 6.08 25.22 -0.81
CA ILE A 87 7.35 25.71 -1.37
C ILE A 87 7.35 27.23 -1.47
N PHE A 88 6.28 27.83 -1.99
CA PHE A 88 6.15 29.29 -2.06
C PHE A 88 6.22 29.93 -0.67
N TYR A 89 5.46 29.40 0.29
CA TYR A 89 5.46 29.86 1.67
C TYR A 89 6.86 29.84 2.32
N LEU A 90 7.61 28.75 2.12
CA LEU A 90 8.96 28.58 2.65
C LEU A 90 9.98 29.53 2.00
N ASN A 91 9.77 29.93 0.74
CA ASN A 91 10.63 30.90 0.06
C ASN A 91 10.30 32.35 0.45
N SER A 92 9.03 32.66 0.74
CA SER A 92 8.59 34.03 1.04
C SER A 92 8.80 34.43 2.51
N THR A 93 9.13 33.50 3.40
CA THR A 93 9.16 33.74 4.85
C THR A 93 10.53 33.44 5.44
N VAL A 94 11.11 34.41 6.16
CA VAL A 94 12.40 34.26 6.85
C VAL A 94 12.26 33.36 8.10
N THR A 95 11.14 33.46 8.82
CA THR A 95 10.82 32.64 10.00
C THR A 95 9.51 31.86 9.78
N PRO A 96 9.57 30.65 9.19
CA PRO A 96 8.38 29.87 8.91
C PRO A 96 7.63 29.47 10.19
N ALA A 97 6.33 29.69 10.21
CA ALA A 97 5.43 29.14 11.20
C ALA A 97 5.24 27.64 10.94
N TYR A 98 5.82 26.81 11.80
CA TYR A 98 5.76 25.34 11.69
C TYR A 98 4.33 24.78 11.69
N VAL A 99 3.38 25.49 12.32
CA VAL A 99 1.95 25.14 12.27
C VAL A 99 1.45 25.08 10.82
N ILE A 100 1.83 26.02 9.95
CA ILE A 100 1.44 26.02 8.54
C ILE A 100 2.04 24.82 7.81
N ILE A 101 3.30 24.50 8.09
CA ILE A 101 3.97 23.31 7.53
C ILE A 101 3.20 22.05 7.91
N PHE A 102 2.83 21.89 9.19
CA PHE A 102 2.09 20.72 9.67
C PHE A 102 0.69 20.63 9.08
N LEU A 103 -0.03 21.75 8.95
CA LEU A 103 -1.35 21.77 8.33
C LEU A 103 -1.29 21.37 6.85
N ILE A 104 -0.28 21.85 6.11
CA ILE A 104 -0.10 21.47 4.70
C ILE A 104 0.29 19.98 4.58
N VAL A 105 1.23 19.49 5.40
CA VAL A 105 1.60 18.07 5.45
C VAL A 105 0.39 17.20 5.77
N PHE A 106 -0.44 17.62 6.73
CA PHE A 106 -1.68 16.94 7.05
C PHE A 106 -2.62 16.91 5.84
N GLY A 107 -2.85 18.04 5.17
CA GLY A 107 -3.71 18.12 3.99
C GLY A 107 -3.22 17.24 2.84
N MET A 108 -1.92 17.25 2.53
CA MET A 108 -1.33 16.39 1.49
C MET A 108 -1.49 14.92 1.80
N SER A 109 -1.23 14.53 3.06
CA SER A 109 -1.35 13.14 3.52
C SER A 109 -2.79 12.68 3.60
N PHE A 110 -3.73 13.60 3.80
CA PHE A 110 -5.16 13.33 3.86
C PHE A 110 -5.66 12.97 2.47
N LEU A 111 -5.27 13.75 1.46
CA LEU A 111 -5.55 13.44 0.06
C LEU A 111 -4.90 12.12 -0.39
N ASP A 112 -3.76 11.77 0.20
CA ASP A 112 -3.07 10.53 -0.12
C ASP A 112 -3.72 9.27 0.47
N GLY A 113 -4.43 9.38 1.60
CA GLY A 113 -4.84 8.20 2.38
C GLY A 113 -5.83 7.26 1.67
N TRP A 114 -6.60 7.74 0.69
CA TRP A 114 -7.46 6.90 -0.15
C TRP A 114 -6.83 6.49 -1.50
N THR A 115 -5.62 6.96 -1.81
CA THR A 115 -4.86 6.58 -3.02
C THR A 115 -4.55 5.09 -3.03
N ASP A 116 -4.10 4.53 -1.89
CA ASP A 116 -3.73 3.13 -1.76
C ASP A 116 -4.93 2.17 -1.96
N PRO A 117 -6.07 2.35 -1.26
CA PRO A 117 -7.29 1.57 -1.55
C PRO A 117 -7.76 1.70 -3.01
N ALA A 118 -7.76 2.92 -3.58
CA ALA A 118 -8.17 3.16 -4.95
C ALA A 118 -7.28 2.43 -5.97
N ARG A 119 -5.95 2.53 -5.82
CA ARG A 119 -4.98 1.80 -6.64
C ARG A 119 -5.17 0.30 -6.54
N ASN A 120 -5.28 -0.22 -5.32
CA ASN A 120 -5.46 -1.65 -5.10
C ASN A 120 -6.79 -2.20 -5.64
N ALA A 121 -7.80 -1.35 -5.79
CA ALA A 121 -9.04 -1.68 -6.47
C ALA A 121 -8.97 -1.55 -7.99
N LEU A 122 -8.13 -0.68 -8.55
CA LEU A 122 -7.90 -0.56 -9.99
C LEU A 122 -7.07 -1.72 -10.56
N ILE A 123 -6.11 -2.26 -9.82
CA ILE A 123 -5.27 -3.38 -10.28
C ILE A 123 -6.09 -4.57 -10.81
N PRO A 124 -7.06 -5.15 -10.07
CA PRO A 124 -7.88 -6.26 -10.58
C PRO A 124 -8.83 -5.90 -11.73
N ARG A 125 -9.09 -4.59 -11.94
CA ARG A 125 -9.85 -4.07 -13.09
C ARG A 125 -9.00 -3.99 -14.37
N LEU A 126 -7.67 -3.91 -14.22
CA LEU A 126 -6.73 -3.73 -15.33
C LEU A 126 -5.90 -4.99 -15.65
N ALA A 127 -5.90 -5.97 -14.75
CA ALA A 127 -5.16 -7.22 -14.90
C ALA A 127 -6.00 -8.44 -14.50
N TYR A 128 -5.94 -9.49 -15.33
CA TYR A 128 -6.82 -10.66 -15.27
C TYR A 128 -6.01 -11.95 -15.27
N ASP A 129 -6.53 -13.00 -14.64
CA ASP A 129 -5.90 -14.32 -14.52
C ASP A 129 -4.46 -14.21 -14.01
N GLU A 130 -3.52 -14.87 -14.69
CA GLU A 130 -2.06 -14.77 -14.48
C GLU A 130 -1.53 -13.32 -14.52
N GLY A 131 -2.23 -12.42 -15.21
CA GLY A 131 -1.87 -11.02 -15.28
C GLY A 131 -1.98 -10.30 -13.94
N LEU A 132 -2.90 -10.72 -13.05
CA LEU A 132 -3.14 -10.05 -11.77
C LEU A 132 -1.96 -10.23 -10.80
N MET A 133 -1.49 -11.47 -10.65
CA MET A 133 -0.30 -11.75 -9.84
C MET A 133 0.95 -11.07 -10.43
N LYS A 134 1.09 -11.07 -11.75
CA LYS A 134 2.18 -10.39 -12.44
C LYS A 134 2.15 -8.87 -12.23
N ALA A 135 0.95 -8.27 -12.27
CA ALA A 135 0.73 -6.86 -12.00
C ALA A 135 1.12 -6.46 -10.57
N ASN A 136 0.67 -7.23 -9.56
CA ASN A 136 1.10 -7.02 -8.17
C ASN A 136 2.61 -7.21 -8.00
N GLY A 137 3.20 -8.17 -8.70
CA GLY A 137 4.65 -8.37 -8.76
C GLY A 137 5.39 -7.13 -9.25
N PHE A 138 5.03 -6.58 -10.42
CA PHE A 138 5.64 -5.36 -10.94
C PHE A 138 5.47 -4.15 -10.01
N MET A 139 4.28 -3.99 -9.44
CA MET A 139 4.00 -2.96 -8.44
C MET A 139 4.97 -3.08 -7.26
N SER A 140 5.14 -4.30 -6.72
CA SER A 140 6.04 -4.52 -5.60
C SER A 140 7.51 -4.28 -5.93
N ILE A 141 7.97 -4.71 -7.11
CA ILE A 141 9.37 -4.49 -7.55
C ILE A 141 9.67 -2.99 -7.57
N SER A 142 8.80 -2.19 -8.21
CA SER A 142 8.97 -0.74 -8.22
C SER A 142 8.93 -0.14 -6.82
N ASP A 143 7.96 -0.53 -6.00
CA ASP A 143 7.84 -0.03 -4.62
C ASP A 143 9.13 -0.31 -3.82
N GLN A 144 9.75 -1.49 -3.98
CA GLN A 144 10.99 -1.84 -3.27
C GLN A 144 12.23 -1.14 -3.85
N ILE A 145 12.33 -0.98 -5.18
CA ILE A 145 13.41 -0.20 -5.80
C ILE A 145 13.37 1.24 -5.31
N ILE A 146 12.19 1.85 -5.29
CA ILE A 146 12.00 3.24 -4.88
C ILE A 146 12.30 3.40 -3.38
N LYS A 147 11.89 2.46 -2.53
CA LYS A 147 12.25 2.49 -1.11
C LYS A 147 13.77 2.35 -0.92
N CYS A 148 14.41 1.39 -1.60
CA CYS A 148 15.85 1.18 -1.52
C CYS A 148 16.65 2.40 -1.97
N ALA A 149 16.33 2.91 -3.15
CA ALA A 149 17.03 4.05 -3.76
C ALA A 149 16.66 5.37 -3.05
N GLY A 150 15.40 5.53 -2.65
CA GLY A 150 14.87 6.77 -2.13
C GLY A 150 15.51 7.20 -0.81
N TRP A 151 15.66 6.29 0.16
CA TRP A 151 16.32 6.62 1.44
C TRP A 151 17.80 6.97 1.25
N ALA A 152 18.49 6.27 0.34
CA ALA A 152 19.91 6.50 0.09
C ALA A 152 20.17 7.78 -0.73
N LEU A 153 19.41 7.98 -1.81
CA LEU A 153 19.65 9.06 -2.78
C LEU A 153 19.04 10.39 -2.35
N SER A 154 17.91 10.40 -1.65
CA SER A 154 17.24 11.67 -1.35
C SER A 154 18.06 12.55 -0.41
N GLY A 155 18.74 12.00 0.60
CA GLY A 155 19.65 12.78 1.45
C GLY A 155 20.83 13.35 0.67
N LEU A 156 21.37 12.58 -0.28
CA LEU A 156 22.45 13.04 -1.16
C LEU A 156 21.99 14.17 -2.08
N ILE A 157 20.79 14.05 -2.68
CA ILE A 157 20.21 15.10 -3.52
C ILE A 157 20.03 16.38 -2.70
N VAL A 158 19.45 16.29 -1.50
CA VAL A 158 19.28 17.45 -0.61
C VAL A 158 20.62 18.08 -0.23
N ALA A 159 21.67 17.28 -0.02
CA ALA A 159 23.00 17.79 0.30
C ALA A 159 23.66 18.55 -0.87
N ILE A 160 23.42 18.13 -2.12
CA ILE A 160 24.03 18.72 -3.32
C ILE A 160 23.27 19.96 -3.79
N ILE A 161 21.94 19.87 -3.93
CA ILE A 161 21.13 20.95 -4.52
C ILE A 161 20.27 21.70 -3.50
N GLY A 162 20.30 21.32 -2.23
CA GLY A 162 19.51 21.93 -1.16
C GLY A 162 18.09 21.37 -1.06
N ALA A 163 17.44 21.62 0.08
CA ALA A 163 16.10 21.07 0.37
C ALA A 163 15.00 21.67 -0.52
N ILE A 164 14.97 23.00 -0.71
CA ILE A 164 13.91 23.67 -1.49
C ILE A 164 13.92 23.24 -2.97
N PRO A 165 15.06 23.22 -3.69
CA PRO A 165 15.10 22.71 -5.07
C PRO A 165 14.71 21.24 -5.17
N THR A 166 15.09 20.43 -4.17
CA THR A 166 14.68 19.02 -4.10
C THR A 166 13.16 18.87 -3.95
N MET A 167 12.50 19.76 -3.20
CA MET A 167 11.03 19.78 -3.10
C MET A 167 10.37 20.08 -4.45
N TRP A 168 10.95 20.93 -5.31
CA TRP A 168 10.40 21.13 -6.66
C TRP A 168 10.40 19.86 -7.51
N ILE A 169 11.41 18.99 -7.36
CA ILE A 169 11.45 17.69 -8.03
C ILE A 169 10.22 16.86 -7.63
N ALA A 170 9.91 16.79 -6.33
CA ALA A 170 8.74 16.07 -5.85
C ALA A 170 7.41 16.68 -6.35
N ALA A 171 7.31 18.01 -6.45
CA ALA A 171 6.14 18.67 -7.04
C ALA A 171 5.93 18.28 -8.52
N VAL A 172 7.01 18.30 -9.32
CA VAL A 172 6.98 17.85 -10.72
C VAL A 172 6.58 16.38 -10.82
N CYS A 173 7.07 15.53 -9.92
CA CYS A 173 6.65 14.13 -9.85
C CYS A 173 5.13 13.99 -9.62
N TYR A 174 4.52 14.75 -8.70
CA TYR A 174 3.05 14.69 -8.55
C TYR A 174 2.29 15.11 -9.81
N LEU A 175 2.77 16.12 -10.54
CA LEU A 175 2.18 16.53 -11.81
C LEU A 175 2.32 15.43 -12.89
N LEU A 176 3.49 14.81 -13.00
CA LEU A 176 3.72 13.69 -13.92
C LEU A 176 2.86 12.48 -13.57
N ALA A 177 2.71 12.16 -12.28
CA ALA A 177 1.82 11.10 -11.82
C ALA A 177 0.36 11.39 -12.20
N MET A 178 -0.10 12.64 -12.06
CA MET A 178 -1.42 13.10 -12.48
C MET A 178 -1.64 12.90 -13.99
N ILE A 179 -0.65 13.24 -14.80
CA ILE A 179 -0.71 13.05 -16.26
C ILE A 179 -0.86 11.56 -16.59
N PHE A 180 -0.06 10.68 -15.98
CA PHE A 180 -0.21 9.23 -16.18
C PHE A 180 -1.59 8.72 -15.74
N THR A 181 -2.12 9.23 -14.63
CA THR A 181 -3.45 8.86 -14.13
C THR A 181 -4.56 9.26 -15.11
N ALA A 182 -4.43 10.41 -15.77
CA ALA A 182 -5.40 10.89 -16.76
C ALA A 182 -5.55 9.94 -17.97
N PHE A 183 -4.51 9.17 -18.30
CA PHE A 183 -4.55 8.16 -19.37
C PHE A 183 -5.08 6.79 -18.93
N ILE A 184 -5.42 6.61 -17.66
CA ILE A 184 -6.01 5.36 -17.16
C ILE A 184 -7.47 5.29 -17.59
N ARG A 185 -7.79 4.30 -18.42
CA ARG A 185 -9.17 3.94 -18.75
C ARG A 185 -9.60 2.79 -17.85
N ASP A 186 -10.54 3.07 -16.93
CA ASP A 186 -11.14 2.06 -16.07
C ASP A 186 -12.34 1.40 -16.78
N PRO A 187 -12.28 0.09 -17.09
CA PRO A 187 -13.39 -0.62 -17.73
C PRO A 187 -14.66 -0.69 -16.87
N TYR A 188 -14.53 -0.55 -15.55
CA TYR A 188 -15.64 -0.64 -14.60
C TYR A 188 -16.01 0.74 -14.03
N ALA A 189 -15.58 1.82 -14.67
CA ALA A 189 -16.12 3.13 -14.36
C ALA A 189 -17.61 3.12 -14.74
N SER A 190 -18.52 3.16 -13.76
CA SER A 190 -19.94 3.31 -14.06
C SER A 190 -20.13 4.46 -15.05
N PRO A 191 -20.87 4.24 -16.16
CA PRO A 191 -21.31 5.32 -17.01
C PRO A 191 -21.92 6.38 -16.12
N ARG A 192 -21.64 7.65 -16.44
CA ARG A 192 -22.36 8.77 -15.85
C ARG A 192 -23.84 8.41 -15.99
N LYS A 193 -24.68 8.67 -14.98
CA LYS A 193 -26.14 8.68 -15.15
C LYS A 193 -26.49 9.81 -16.13
N GLU A 194 -26.11 9.68 -17.40
CA GLU A 194 -26.70 10.43 -18.49
C GLU A 194 -28.03 9.73 -18.79
N PRO A 195 -29.14 10.49 -18.81
CA PRO A 195 -30.43 9.89 -19.12
C PRO A 195 -30.31 9.21 -20.49
N ALA A 196 -30.58 7.91 -20.51
CA ALA A 196 -30.68 7.18 -21.76
C ALA A 196 -31.90 7.74 -22.50
N VAL A 197 -31.66 8.55 -23.53
CA VAL A 197 -32.71 8.94 -24.48
C VAL A 197 -32.84 7.77 -25.43
N VAL A 198 -33.76 6.86 -25.13
CA VAL A 198 -34.17 5.82 -26.07
C VAL A 198 -35.13 6.49 -27.06
N ALA A 199 -34.67 6.76 -28.27
CA ALA A 199 -35.55 7.17 -29.36
C ALA A 199 -36.30 5.93 -29.83
N ILE A 200 -37.57 5.80 -29.44
CA ILE A 200 -38.49 4.84 -30.03
C ILE A 200 -39.01 5.47 -31.31
N THR A 201 -38.72 4.87 -32.45
CA THR A 201 -39.34 5.23 -33.73
C THR A 201 -40.55 4.33 -33.94
N ASP A 202 -41.74 4.83 -33.63
CA ASP A 202 -42.99 4.31 -34.18
C ASP A 202 -43.36 5.16 -35.41
N GLU A 203 -43.84 4.50 -36.46
CA GLU A 203 -43.88 4.96 -37.85
C GLU A 203 -44.77 6.18 -38.16
N ASP A 204 -45.39 6.87 -37.17
CA ASP A 204 -46.18 8.08 -37.45
C ASP A 204 -46.28 9.13 -36.34
N THR A 205 -45.55 9.01 -35.22
CA THR A 205 -45.51 10.08 -34.20
C THR A 205 -44.23 10.05 -33.38
N LEU A 206 -43.43 11.12 -33.45
CA LEU A 206 -42.28 11.34 -32.56
C LEU A 206 -42.79 11.72 -31.14
N VAL A 207 -42.98 10.72 -30.29
CA VAL A 207 -43.17 10.92 -28.85
C VAL A 207 -41.84 10.68 -28.15
N THR A 208 -41.18 11.74 -27.70
CA THR A 208 -40.03 11.65 -26.79
C THR A 208 -40.53 11.40 -25.37
N GLU A 209 -40.79 10.14 -25.03
CA GLU A 209 -40.95 9.76 -23.63
C GLU A 209 -39.57 9.68 -22.95
N VAL A 210 -39.36 10.54 -21.95
CA VAL A 210 -38.26 10.37 -21.01
C VAL A 210 -38.61 9.17 -20.15
N VAL A 211 -38.20 7.98 -20.58
CA VAL A 211 -38.28 6.78 -19.75
C VAL A 211 -37.33 6.98 -18.57
N SER A 212 -37.86 7.47 -17.45
CA SER A 212 -37.16 7.50 -16.17
C SER A 212 -37.06 6.08 -15.63
N GLU A 213 -36.18 5.27 -16.23
CA GLU A 213 -35.98 3.90 -15.78
C GLU A 213 -35.07 3.86 -14.55
N SER A 214 -35.73 3.54 -13.42
CA SER A 214 -35.28 2.96 -12.15
C SER A 214 -35.62 3.87 -10.96
N PRO A 215 -36.32 3.37 -9.92
CA PRO A 215 -36.64 4.16 -8.74
C PRO A 215 -35.32 4.71 -8.19
N ALA A 216 -35.31 5.99 -7.80
CA ALA A 216 -34.20 6.57 -7.07
C ALA A 216 -33.86 5.66 -5.89
N GLN A 217 -32.81 4.85 -6.02
CA GLN A 217 -32.28 4.06 -4.91
C GLN A 217 -32.08 5.04 -3.77
N GLN A 218 -32.77 4.81 -2.66
CA GLN A 218 -32.66 5.65 -1.47
C GLN A 218 -31.17 5.84 -1.15
N PRO A 219 -30.73 7.06 -0.81
CA PRO A 219 -29.33 7.31 -0.52
C PRO A 219 -28.89 6.36 0.60
N VAL A 220 -28.05 5.39 0.24
CA VAL A 220 -27.51 4.41 1.19
C VAL A 220 -26.90 5.18 2.36
N SER A 221 -27.31 4.83 3.59
CA SER A 221 -26.86 5.52 4.79
C SER A 221 -25.32 5.60 4.84
N ARG A 222 -24.76 6.73 5.27
CA ARG A 222 -23.30 6.90 5.38
C ARG A 222 -22.66 5.80 6.24
N TRP A 223 -23.36 5.37 7.28
CA TRP A 223 -22.94 4.25 8.12
C TRP A 223 -22.89 2.93 7.37
N GLU A 224 -23.88 2.69 6.51
CA GLU A 224 -23.93 1.48 5.71
C GLU A 224 -22.76 1.42 4.73
N GLN A 225 -22.44 2.54 4.07
CA GLN A 225 -21.26 2.66 3.19
C GLN A 225 -19.94 2.43 3.94
N LEU A 226 -19.78 3.03 5.12
CA LEU A 226 -18.59 2.82 5.96
C LEU A 226 -18.47 1.36 6.45
N SER A 227 -19.60 0.70 6.70
CA SER A 227 -19.64 -0.67 7.21
C SER A 227 -19.49 -1.75 6.14
N GLU A 228 -19.65 -1.41 4.86
CA GLU A 228 -19.75 -2.40 3.78
C GLU A 228 -18.50 -3.29 3.66
N GLY A 229 -17.30 -2.68 3.71
CA GLY A 229 -16.05 -3.41 3.69
C GLY A 229 -15.90 -4.38 4.86
N TRP A 230 -16.35 -3.98 6.05
CA TRP A 230 -16.34 -4.81 7.25
C TRP A 230 -17.36 -5.96 7.18
N LYS A 231 -18.55 -5.69 6.64
CA LYS A 231 -19.58 -6.73 6.40
C LYS A 231 -19.04 -7.82 5.47
N VAL A 232 -18.38 -7.45 4.37
CA VAL A 232 -17.76 -8.41 3.44
C VAL A 232 -16.63 -9.17 4.12
N LEU A 233 -15.78 -8.50 4.90
CA LEU A 233 -14.71 -9.14 5.68
C LEU A 233 -15.26 -10.20 6.65
N GLY A 234 -16.42 -9.94 7.27
CA GLY A 234 -17.08 -10.88 8.18
C GLY A 234 -17.81 -12.02 7.47
N ARG A 235 -18.46 -11.74 6.33
CA ARG A 235 -19.31 -12.68 5.59
C ARG A 235 -18.53 -13.63 4.68
N ASN A 236 -17.54 -13.11 3.94
CA ASN A 236 -16.76 -13.90 2.99
C ASN A 236 -15.66 -14.68 3.74
N ARG A 237 -15.86 -15.99 3.88
CA ARG A 237 -14.97 -16.87 4.66
C ARG A 237 -13.50 -16.83 4.19
N ARG A 238 -13.24 -16.71 2.89
CA ARG A 238 -11.86 -16.65 2.34
C ARG A 238 -11.18 -15.35 2.70
N ILE A 239 -11.86 -14.23 2.47
CA ILE A 239 -11.37 -12.89 2.80
C ILE A 239 -11.15 -12.76 4.30
N ARG A 240 -12.08 -13.25 5.12
CA ARG A 240 -11.94 -13.31 6.59
C ARG A 240 -10.68 -14.06 7.00
N MET A 241 -10.43 -15.24 6.41
CA MET A 241 -9.26 -16.03 6.76
C MET A 241 -7.95 -15.39 6.31
N LEU A 242 -7.92 -14.82 5.11
CA LEU A 242 -6.76 -14.04 4.65
C LEU A 242 -6.51 -12.85 5.59
N ALA A 243 -7.55 -12.19 6.10
CA ALA A 243 -7.42 -11.06 7.02
C ALA A 243 -6.85 -11.49 8.38
N ILE A 244 -7.32 -12.62 8.92
CA ILE A 244 -6.79 -13.19 10.16
C ILE A 244 -5.31 -13.55 10.00
N ILE A 245 -4.96 -14.26 8.92
CA ILE A 245 -3.57 -14.65 8.64
C ILE A 245 -2.68 -13.41 8.47
N ASP A 246 -3.13 -12.42 7.70
CA ASP A 246 -2.40 -11.16 7.46
C ASP A 246 -2.16 -10.38 8.75
N ASN A 247 -3.16 -10.28 9.62
CA ASN A 247 -3.04 -9.51 10.85
C ASN A 247 -2.18 -10.23 11.90
N ILE A 248 -2.28 -11.55 12.04
CA ILE A 248 -1.38 -12.31 12.91
C ILE A 248 0.06 -12.19 12.40
N ASP A 249 0.28 -12.29 11.09
CA ASP A 249 1.60 -12.09 10.48
C ASP A 249 2.10 -10.65 10.66
N THR A 250 1.21 -9.66 10.59
CA THR A 250 1.53 -8.23 10.84
C THR A 250 2.03 -8.01 12.27
N LEU A 251 1.50 -8.74 13.26
CA LEU A 251 2.01 -8.68 14.64
C LEU A 251 3.48 -9.07 14.71
N GLY A 252 3.91 -10.13 14.01
CA GLY A 252 5.32 -10.51 13.92
C GLY A 252 6.13 -9.60 13.01
N GLY A 253 5.57 -9.19 11.87
CA GLY A 253 6.21 -8.35 10.87
C GLY A 253 6.61 -6.97 11.39
N ALA A 254 5.93 -6.44 12.42
CA ALA A 254 6.29 -5.19 13.08
C ALA A 254 7.70 -5.21 13.70
N ALA A 255 8.30 -6.38 13.95
CA ALA A 255 9.67 -6.51 14.44
C ALA A 255 10.75 -5.97 13.47
N TRP A 256 10.41 -5.79 12.19
CA TRP A 256 11.35 -5.34 11.16
C TRP A 256 11.31 -3.84 10.91
N ILE A 257 10.63 -3.09 11.77
CA ILE A 257 10.68 -1.63 11.73
C ILE A 257 12.12 -1.17 12.00
N GLY A 258 12.51 -0.09 11.32
CA GLY A 258 13.88 0.42 11.38
C GLY A 258 14.41 0.63 12.80
N ALA A 259 13.59 1.08 13.74
CA ALA A 259 13.99 1.25 15.13
C ALA A 259 14.42 -0.07 15.81
N PHE A 260 13.67 -1.16 15.59
CA PHE A 260 14.01 -2.47 16.14
C PHE A 260 15.23 -3.08 15.46
N VAL A 261 15.34 -2.94 14.14
CA VAL A 261 16.54 -3.38 13.42
C VAL A 261 17.79 -2.62 13.92
N LEU A 262 17.68 -1.31 14.16
CA LEU A 262 18.76 -0.50 14.73
C LEU A 262 19.11 -0.95 16.16
N ALA A 263 18.09 -1.19 17.00
CA ALA A 263 18.29 -1.68 18.35
C ALA A 263 19.01 -3.04 18.35
N PHE A 264 18.66 -3.96 17.45
CA PHE A 264 19.35 -5.24 17.28
C PHE A 264 20.82 -5.05 16.86
N VAL A 265 21.06 -4.16 15.89
CA VAL A 265 22.42 -3.84 15.41
C VAL A 265 23.30 -3.31 16.55
N VAL A 266 22.79 -2.40 17.37
CA VAL A 266 23.56 -1.77 18.45
C VAL A 266 23.68 -2.69 19.67
N GLN A 267 22.59 -3.31 20.10
CA GLN A 267 22.52 -4.05 21.37
C GLN A 267 22.99 -5.50 21.25
N VAL A 268 22.76 -6.17 20.11
CA VAL A 268 23.07 -7.59 19.92
C VAL A 268 24.31 -7.79 19.06
N LEU A 269 24.43 -7.04 17.95
CA LEU A 269 25.58 -7.16 17.04
C LEU A 269 26.77 -6.27 17.44
N HIS A 270 26.56 -5.36 18.40
CA HIS A 270 27.55 -4.38 18.87
C HIS A 270 28.18 -3.57 17.72
N GLN A 271 27.36 -3.19 16.75
CA GLN A 271 27.77 -2.40 15.59
C GLN A 271 27.17 -0.99 15.62
N ASP A 272 27.71 -0.11 14.77
CA ASP A 272 27.23 1.26 14.61
C ASP A 272 25.97 1.37 13.71
N ALA A 273 25.41 2.58 13.62
CA ALA A 273 24.22 2.85 12.81
C ALA A 273 24.43 2.68 11.30
N ARG A 274 25.66 2.54 10.79
CA ARG A 274 25.90 2.31 9.35
C ARG A 274 25.42 0.92 8.96
N TRP A 275 25.58 -0.06 9.86
CA TRP A 275 25.08 -1.41 9.67
C TRP A 275 23.56 -1.46 9.54
N TRP A 276 22.82 -0.58 10.21
CA TRP A 276 21.38 -0.45 10.00
C TRP A 276 21.02 -0.06 8.55
N GLY A 277 21.82 0.81 7.92
CA GLY A 277 21.70 1.13 6.50
C GLY A 277 21.92 -0.09 5.61
N PHE A 278 22.98 -0.87 5.88
CA PHE A 278 23.27 -2.11 5.16
C PHE A 278 22.17 -3.18 5.33
N MET A 279 21.60 -3.30 6.53
CA MET A 279 20.48 -4.22 6.80
C MET A 279 19.27 -3.92 5.91
N ASN A 280 18.86 -2.65 5.85
CA ASN A 280 17.74 -2.23 5.00
C ASN A 280 18.04 -2.46 3.51
N ALA A 281 19.25 -2.11 3.05
CA ALA A 281 19.65 -2.34 1.66
C ALA A 281 19.59 -3.84 1.29
N SER A 282 20.15 -4.71 2.13
CA SER A 282 20.09 -6.17 1.93
C SER A 282 18.66 -6.68 1.87
N PHE A 283 17.79 -6.25 2.79
CA PHE A 283 16.37 -6.62 2.80
C PHE A 283 15.67 -6.24 1.48
N PHE A 284 15.92 -5.03 0.97
CA PHE A 284 15.33 -4.57 -0.28
C PHE A 284 15.83 -5.36 -1.48
N VAL A 285 17.13 -5.69 -1.54
CA VAL A 285 17.69 -6.55 -2.60
C VAL A 285 16.98 -7.91 -2.61
N GLY A 286 16.82 -8.53 -1.44
CA GLY A 286 16.05 -9.77 -1.29
C GLY A 286 14.61 -9.65 -1.74
N SER A 287 13.95 -8.56 -1.35
CA SER A 287 12.56 -8.29 -1.70
C SER A 287 12.39 -8.08 -3.21
N ILE A 288 13.27 -7.32 -3.85
CA ILE A 288 13.29 -7.12 -5.31
C ILE A 288 13.46 -8.47 -6.01
N ALA A 289 14.40 -9.31 -5.55
CA ALA A 289 14.60 -10.65 -6.09
C ALA A 289 13.35 -11.53 -5.95
N GLY A 290 12.65 -11.45 -4.82
CA GLY A 290 11.36 -12.13 -4.60
C GLY A 290 10.27 -11.65 -5.56
N GLY A 291 10.15 -10.34 -5.79
CA GLY A 291 9.22 -9.78 -6.77
C GLY A 291 9.51 -10.26 -8.20
N ILE A 292 10.79 -10.23 -8.62
CA ILE A 292 11.23 -10.75 -9.92
C ILE A 292 10.91 -12.24 -10.04
N PHE A 293 11.15 -13.02 -8.99
CA PHE A 293 10.82 -14.45 -8.94
C PHE A 293 9.32 -14.69 -9.15
N VAL A 294 8.46 -13.90 -8.49
CA VAL A 294 7.00 -14.00 -8.69
C VAL A 294 6.61 -13.73 -10.14
N VAL A 295 7.13 -12.65 -10.73
CA VAL A 295 6.86 -12.29 -12.13
C VAL A 295 7.35 -13.38 -13.09
N ALA A 296 8.53 -13.95 -12.83
CA ALA A 296 9.14 -14.98 -13.68
C ALA A 296 8.42 -16.34 -13.59
N ARG A 297 7.83 -16.68 -12.43
CA ARG A 297 7.21 -18.01 -12.17
C ARG A 297 5.70 -17.95 -11.98
N VAL A 298 5.05 -16.88 -12.42
CA VAL A 298 3.62 -16.60 -12.16
C VAL A 298 2.69 -17.77 -12.46
N LYS A 299 2.89 -18.50 -13.57
CA LYS A 299 2.03 -19.64 -13.95
C LYS A 299 2.02 -20.74 -12.88
N LYS A 300 3.21 -21.10 -12.40
CA LYS A 300 3.38 -22.18 -11.40
C LYS A 300 2.91 -21.71 -10.02
N LEU A 301 3.18 -20.45 -9.69
CA LEU A 301 2.81 -19.85 -8.41
C LEU A 301 1.31 -19.68 -8.30
N GLN A 302 0.62 -19.20 -9.33
CA GLN A 302 -0.82 -18.98 -9.29
C GLN A 302 -1.60 -20.27 -9.09
N LYS A 303 -1.20 -21.37 -9.75
CA LYS A 303 -1.84 -22.68 -9.57
C LYS A 303 -1.82 -23.16 -8.11
N ASN A 304 -0.78 -22.79 -7.35
CA ASN A 304 -0.60 -23.20 -5.96
C ASN A 304 -0.45 -21.99 -5.03
N ALA A 305 -1.18 -20.91 -5.30
CA ALA A 305 -0.95 -19.62 -4.66
C ALA A 305 -0.97 -19.72 -3.12
N PHE A 306 -2.07 -20.22 -2.56
CA PHE A 306 -2.21 -20.32 -1.11
C PHE A 306 -1.16 -21.23 -0.43
N PRO A 307 -0.89 -22.46 -0.92
CA PRO A 307 0.21 -23.27 -0.39
C PRO A 307 1.59 -22.60 -0.48
N VAL A 308 1.90 -21.96 -1.62
CA VAL A 308 3.20 -21.28 -1.79
C VAL A 308 3.32 -20.10 -0.84
N MET A 309 2.25 -19.33 -0.60
CA MET A 309 2.23 -18.28 0.42
C MET A 309 2.63 -18.82 1.79
N LEU A 310 2.05 -19.96 2.23
CA LEU A 310 2.37 -20.56 3.53
C LEU A 310 3.82 -21.09 3.59
N ILE A 311 4.32 -21.69 2.50
CA ILE A 311 5.71 -22.16 2.40
C ILE A 311 6.68 -20.97 2.46
N SER A 312 6.36 -19.87 1.79
CA SER A 312 7.17 -18.64 1.87
C SER A 312 7.18 -18.08 3.29
N LEU A 313 6.04 -18.00 3.97
CA LEU A 313 6.00 -17.59 5.37
C LEU A 313 6.81 -18.53 6.28
N LEU A 314 6.77 -19.85 6.03
CA LEU A 314 7.56 -20.82 6.80
C LEU A 314 9.06 -20.61 6.60
N ALA A 315 9.51 -20.37 5.36
CA ALA A 315 10.90 -20.03 5.09
C ALA A 315 11.33 -18.75 5.82
N TYR A 316 10.45 -17.75 5.83
CA TYR A 316 10.67 -16.50 6.57
C TYR A 316 10.73 -16.71 8.10
N VAL A 317 9.88 -17.56 8.69
CA VAL A 317 9.95 -17.93 10.11
C VAL A 317 11.31 -18.56 10.42
N ILE A 318 11.75 -19.55 9.63
CA ILE A 318 13.02 -20.22 9.83
C ILE A 318 14.17 -19.20 9.82
N ILE A 319 14.21 -18.31 8.82
CA ILE A 319 15.24 -17.26 8.73
C ILE A 319 15.18 -16.32 9.95
N THR A 320 13.98 -15.96 10.41
CA THR A 320 13.79 -15.08 11.57
C THR A 320 14.29 -15.74 12.86
N LEU A 321 14.09 -17.06 13.04
CA LEU A 321 14.60 -17.80 14.19
C LEU A 321 16.14 -17.85 14.21
N PHE A 322 16.77 -18.04 13.05
CA PHE A 322 18.23 -17.94 12.94
C PHE A 322 18.72 -16.51 13.19
N PHE A 323 17.99 -15.50 12.71
CA PHE A 323 18.32 -14.10 12.93
C PHE A 323 18.26 -13.72 14.42
N ALA A 324 17.24 -14.16 15.14
CA ALA A 324 16.99 -13.84 16.54
C ALA A 324 18.20 -14.11 17.45
N TYR A 325 18.89 -15.23 17.23
CA TYR A 325 20.04 -15.66 18.03
C TYR A 325 21.39 -15.41 17.36
N ASN A 326 21.40 -14.77 16.19
CA ASN A 326 22.64 -14.47 15.49
C ASN A 326 23.36 -13.28 16.13
N VAL A 327 24.64 -13.47 16.44
CA VAL A 327 25.54 -12.42 16.95
C VAL A 327 26.56 -11.95 15.92
N VAL A 328 26.62 -12.57 14.74
CA VAL A 328 27.63 -12.26 13.71
C VAL A 328 27.04 -11.26 12.69
N PRO A 329 27.60 -10.04 12.55
CA PRO A 329 27.00 -9.00 11.71
C PRO A 329 26.83 -9.37 10.23
N TRP A 330 27.82 -10.02 9.62
CA TRP A 330 27.76 -10.45 8.22
C TRP A 330 26.69 -11.50 7.96
N ILE A 331 26.49 -12.43 8.92
CA ILE A 331 25.42 -13.43 8.84
C ILE A 331 24.06 -12.74 8.96
N ALA A 332 23.93 -11.72 9.82
CA ALA A 332 22.69 -10.95 9.91
C ALA A 332 22.32 -10.27 8.58
N LEU A 333 23.30 -9.71 7.85
CA LEU A 333 23.07 -9.13 6.52
C LEU A 333 22.61 -10.17 5.50
N ILE A 334 23.16 -11.38 5.54
CA ILE A 334 22.74 -12.48 4.66
C ILE A 334 21.33 -12.93 5.03
N LEU A 335 21.04 -13.14 6.31
CA LEU A 335 19.72 -13.58 6.78
C LEU A 335 18.64 -12.55 6.46
N ILE A 336 18.87 -11.26 6.69
CA ILE A 336 17.87 -10.23 6.37
C ILE A 336 17.70 -10.05 4.85
N GLY A 337 18.77 -10.23 4.07
CA GLY A 337 18.68 -10.26 2.62
C GLY A 337 17.87 -11.46 2.13
N LEU A 338 18.14 -12.64 2.68
CA LEU A 338 17.38 -13.85 2.36
C LEU A 338 15.92 -13.77 2.81
N SER A 339 15.60 -13.04 3.88
CA SER A 339 14.23 -12.90 4.39
C SER A 339 13.35 -12.04 3.47
N GLY A 340 13.93 -11.07 2.76
CA GLY A 340 13.19 -10.23 1.81
C GLY A 340 12.48 -11.03 0.70
N LEU A 341 13.11 -12.09 0.19
CA LEU A 341 12.57 -12.94 -0.87
C LEU A 341 11.24 -13.62 -0.48
N PRO A 342 11.18 -14.44 0.59
CA PRO A 342 9.93 -15.09 1.00
C PRO A 342 8.87 -14.09 1.44
N VAL A 343 9.26 -13.00 2.11
CA VAL A 343 8.33 -11.93 2.50
C VAL A 343 7.66 -11.32 1.27
N GLN A 344 8.44 -11.00 0.22
CA GLN A 344 7.88 -10.42 -0.98
C GLN A 344 6.98 -11.40 -1.76
N ILE A 345 7.38 -12.67 -1.85
CA ILE A 345 6.55 -13.72 -2.50
C ILE A 345 5.21 -13.84 -1.77
N ALA A 346 5.24 -14.01 -0.44
CA ALA A 346 4.03 -14.14 0.37
C ALA A 346 3.13 -12.90 0.23
N GLY A 347 3.71 -11.69 0.27
CA GLY A 347 2.96 -10.44 0.14
C GLY A 347 2.26 -10.27 -1.21
N VAL A 348 2.93 -10.57 -2.33
CA VAL A 348 2.32 -10.47 -3.67
C VAL A 348 1.21 -11.49 -3.85
N ILE A 349 1.43 -12.73 -3.39
CA ILE A 349 0.42 -13.79 -3.47
C ILE A 349 -0.78 -13.42 -2.59
N ARG A 350 -0.56 -12.99 -1.36
CA ARG A 350 -1.62 -12.57 -0.43
C ARG A 350 -2.49 -11.48 -1.04
N ARG A 351 -1.88 -10.41 -1.56
CA ARG A 351 -2.61 -9.31 -2.22
C ARG A 351 -3.43 -9.81 -3.42
N THR A 352 -2.84 -10.71 -4.20
CA THR A 352 -3.52 -11.33 -5.35
C THR A 352 -4.72 -12.17 -4.92
N LEU A 353 -4.57 -13.01 -3.89
CA LEU A 353 -5.66 -13.84 -3.37
C LEU A 353 -6.80 -12.99 -2.82
N ILE A 354 -6.51 -11.87 -2.15
CA ILE A 354 -7.53 -10.93 -1.69
C ILE A 354 -8.30 -10.36 -2.90
N GLN A 355 -7.59 -9.84 -3.89
CA GLN A 355 -8.20 -9.24 -5.09
C GLN A 355 -8.97 -10.25 -5.96
N GLN A 356 -8.55 -11.52 -6.00
CA GLN A 356 -9.22 -12.58 -6.76
C GLN A 356 -10.55 -13.03 -6.14
N ASN A 357 -10.71 -12.86 -4.83
CA ASN A 357 -11.90 -13.30 -4.09
C ASN A 357 -12.87 -12.13 -3.80
N LEU A 358 -12.75 -11.00 -4.51
CA LEU A 358 -13.57 -9.81 -4.37
C LEU A 358 -14.13 -9.35 -5.72
N THR A 359 -15.38 -8.88 -5.74
CA THR A 359 -15.93 -8.21 -6.92
C THR A 359 -15.28 -6.84 -7.15
N PRO A 360 -15.25 -6.34 -8.40
CA PRO A 360 -14.75 -4.99 -8.68
C PRO A 360 -15.48 -3.91 -7.87
N THR A 361 -16.74 -4.13 -7.49
CA THR A 361 -17.55 -3.23 -6.66
C THR A 361 -17.23 -3.35 -5.17
N GLU A 362 -16.97 -4.56 -4.65
CA GLU A 362 -16.59 -4.78 -3.25
C GLU A 362 -15.14 -4.33 -2.95
N THR A 363 -14.25 -4.44 -3.93
CA THR A 363 -12.80 -4.28 -3.72
C THR A 363 -12.40 -2.96 -3.05
N PRO A 364 -12.87 -1.76 -3.46
CA PRO A 364 -12.48 -0.50 -2.82
C PRO A 364 -12.80 -0.43 -1.32
N ASN A 365 -14.01 -0.87 -0.94
CA ASN A 365 -14.49 -0.78 0.44
C ASN A 365 -13.80 -1.83 1.32
N VAL A 366 -13.58 -3.04 0.81
CA VAL A 366 -12.82 -4.07 1.51
C VAL A 366 -11.35 -3.68 1.69
N MET A 367 -10.70 -3.13 0.66
CA MET A 367 -9.31 -2.67 0.77
C MET A 367 -9.15 -1.52 1.77
N SER A 368 -10.16 -0.65 1.89
CA SER A 368 -10.19 0.41 2.90
C SER A 368 -10.31 -0.16 4.32
N ALA A 369 -11.29 -1.04 4.56
CA ALA A 369 -11.45 -1.72 5.86
C ALA A 369 -10.20 -2.52 6.25
N TRP A 370 -9.60 -3.21 5.28
CA TRP A 370 -8.38 -3.97 5.46
C TRP A 370 -7.20 -3.08 5.87
N SER A 371 -7.01 -1.94 5.20
CA SER A 371 -5.95 -0.97 5.52
C SER A 371 -6.08 -0.47 6.96
N VAL A 372 -7.30 -0.11 7.39
CA VAL A 372 -7.56 0.31 8.77
C VAL A 372 -7.22 -0.80 9.77
N LEU A 373 -7.68 -2.02 9.51
CA LEU A 373 -7.40 -3.18 10.37
C LEU A 373 -5.90 -3.45 10.49
N SER A 374 -5.17 -3.54 9.38
CA SER A 374 -3.73 -3.82 9.40
C SER A 374 -2.93 -2.69 10.07
N ASN A 375 -3.29 -1.42 9.85
CA ASN A 375 -2.62 -0.28 10.50
C ASN A 375 -2.82 -0.26 12.02
N LEU A 376 -4.03 -0.58 12.50
CA LEU A 376 -4.30 -0.68 13.94
C LEU A 376 -3.52 -1.85 14.56
N THR A 377 -3.55 -3.01 13.91
CA THR A 377 -2.78 -4.18 14.35
C THR A 377 -1.29 -3.88 14.42
N PHE A 378 -0.75 -3.19 13.40
CA PHE A 378 0.65 -2.77 13.38
C PHE A 378 0.99 -1.80 14.51
N ALA A 379 0.13 -0.81 14.80
CA ALA A 379 0.33 0.11 15.91
C ALA A 379 0.35 -0.60 17.27
N ILE A 380 -0.58 -1.55 17.48
CA ILE A 380 -0.62 -2.39 18.69
C ILE A 380 0.64 -3.26 18.76
N ALA A 381 1.03 -3.88 17.65
CA ALA A 381 2.22 -4.73 17.57
C ALA A 381 3.50 -3.98 17.96
N MET A 382 3.66 -2.73 17.48
CA MET A 382 4.82 -1.91 17.85
C MET A 382 4.93 -1.71 19.36
N LEU A 383 3.82 -1.39 20.03
CA LEU A 383 3.82 -1.18 21.48
C LEU A 383 4.11 -2.49 22.23
N LEU A 384 3.47 -3.59 21.82
CA LEU A 384 3.65 -4.90 22.44
C LEU A 384 5.09 -5.41 22.29
N LEU A 385 5.64 -5.33 21.07
CA LEU A 385 7.00 -5.79 20.80
C LEU A 385 8.06 -4.87 21.42
N SER A 386 7.81 -3.56 21.50
CA SER A 386 8.70 -2.63 22.22
C SER A 386 8.78 -3.00 23.69
N TRP A 387 7.63 -3.15 24.35
CA TRP A 387 7.58 -3.58 25.75
C TRP A 387 8.26 -4.93 25.96
N PHE A 388 8.05 -5.89 25.05
CA PHE A 388 8.68 -7.20 25.13
C PHE A 388 10.21 -7.13 24.91
N ALA A 389 10.68 -6.29 23.99
CA ALA A 389 12.11 -6.07 23.76
C ALA A 389 12.79 -5.43 24.98
N ASP A 390 12.16 -4.43 25.61
CA ASP A 390 12.71 -3.76 26.78
C ASP A 390 12.80 -4.69 28.01
N THR A 391 11.88 -5.64 28.12
CA THR A 391 11.80 -6.57 29.27
C THR A 391 12.59 -7.86 29.07
N PHE A 392 12.58 -8.44 27.87
CA PHE A 392 13.18 -9.74 27.59
C PHE A 392 14.35 -9.69 26.59
N GLY A 393 14.68 -8.52 26.05
CA GLY A 393 15.78 -8.31 25.11
C GLY A 393 15.39 -8.50 23.64
N MET A 394 16.19 -7.90 22.75
CA MET A 394 15.93 -7.87 21.30
C MET A 394 15.90 -9.25 20.64
N SER A 395 16.79 -10.18 21.05
CA SER A 395 16.81 -11.55 20.52
C SER A 395 15.49 -12.29 20.80
N ASN A 396 14.97 -12.19 22.02
CA ASN A 396 13.71 -12.82 22.40
C ASN A 396 12.50 -12.16 21.71
N MET A 397 12.57 -10.86 21.41
CA MET A 397 11.54 -10.17 20.63
C MET A 397 11.46 -10.71 19.20
N TYR A 398 12.60 -10.93 18.52
CA TYR A 398 12.59 -11.57 17.19
C TYR A 398 12.14 -13.04 17.22
N LEU A 399 12.44 -13.77 18.31
CA LEU A 399 11.86 -15.10 18.53
C LEU A 399 10.33 -15.04 18.62
N LEU A 400 9.79 -14.13 19.44
CA LEU A 400 8.35 -13.91 19.56
C LEU A 400 7.73 -13.55 18.20
N ALA A 401 8.37 -12.68 17.43
CA ALA A 401 7.93 -12.32 16.09
C ALA A 401 7.84 -13.55 15.15
N GLY A 402 8.85 -14.42 15.17
CA GLY A 402 8.83 -15.68 14.44
C GLY A 402 7.71 -16.62 14.87
N LEU A 403 7.42 -16.71 16.18
CA LEU A 403 6.31 -17.50 16.71
C LEU A 403 4.94 -16.94 16.33
N LEU A 404 4.77 -15.62 16.28
CA LEU A 404 3.54 -14.97 15.83
C LEU A 404 3.29 -15.28 14.35
N THR A 405 4.29 -15.14 13.48
CA THR A 405 4.14 -15.55 12.07
C THR A 405 3.90 -17.05 11.94
N LEU A 406 4.52 -17.90 12.79
CA LEU A 406 4.22 -19.33 12.82
C LEU A 406 2.75 -19.61 13.16
N ALA A 407 2.17 -18.87 14.10
CA ALA A 407 0.73 -18.96 14.41
C ALA A 407 -0.14 -18.59 13.19
N ALA A 408 0.26 -17.58 12.41
CA ALA A 408 -0.42 -17.25 11.15
C ALA A 408 -0.38 -18.43 10.14
N ILE A 409 0.75 -19.13 10.06
CA ILE A 409 0.89 -20.33 9.21
C ILE A 409 0.00 -21.47 9.69
N VAL A 410 -0.02 -21.74 11.00
CA VAL A 410 -0.88 -22.78 11.59
C VAL A 410 -2.35 -22.48 11.28
N MET A 411 -2.79 -21.24 11.47
CA MET A 411 -4.14 -20.81 11.09
C MET A 411 -4.41 -20.98 9.59
N GLY A 412 -3.44 -20.65 8.74
CA GLY A 412 -3.52 -20.89 7.30
C GLY A 412 -3.63 -22.37 6.93
N PHE A 413 -2.88 -23.23 7.60
CA PHE A 413 -2.89 -24.67 7.37
C PHE A 413 -4.21 -25.31 7.82
N VAL A 414 -4.72 -24.93 9.00
CA VAL A 414 -6.04 -25.39 9.50
C VAL A 414 -7.17 -24.95 8.56
N SER A 415 -7.06 -23.75 8.00
CA SER A 415 -8.07 -23.16 7.11
C SER A 415 -7.91 -23.53 5.63
N ARG A 416 -6.92 -24.36 5.25
CA ARG A 416 -6.56 -24.67 3.86
C ARG A 416 -7.70 -25.25 3.01
N ALA A 417 -8.65 -25.96 3.63
CA ALA A 417 -9.79 -26.55 2.93
C ALA A 417 -10.65 -25.48 2.22
N ILE A 418 -10.74 -24.28 2.80
CA ILE A 418 -11.53 -23.15 2.30
C ILE A 418 -11.01 -22.65 0.94
N PHE A 419 -9.72 -22.91 0.64
CA PHE A 419 -9.04 -22.48 -0.58
C PHE A 419 -8.89 -23.58 -1.64
N ARG A 420 -9.46 -24.77 -1.41
CA ARG A 420 -9.43 -25.89 -2.37
C ARG A 420 -10.63 -25.92 -3.32
N GLU A 421 -11.74 -25.28 -2.98
CA GLU A 421 -12.94 -25.25 -3.83
C GLU A 421 -12.72 -24.28 -5.02
N ASP A 422 -13.00 -24.72 -6.24
CA ASP A 422 -12.95 -23.85 -7.41
C ASP A 422 -14.09 -22.82 -7.33
N TYR A 423 -13.74 -21.54 -7.27
CA TYR A 423 -14.73 -20.47 -7.25
C TYR A 423 -15.11 -20.10 -8.68
N GLU A 424 -16.16 -20.74 -9.21
CA GLU A 424 -16.64 -20.51 -10.58
C GLU A 424 -17.25 -19.11 -10.80
N GLY A 425 -17.74 -18.46 -9.74
CA GLY A 425 -18.52 -17.21 -9.84
C GLY A 425 -17.78 -15.99 -10.40
N TYR A 426 -16.46 -16.02 -10.52
CA TYR A 426 -15.65 -14.86 -10.97
C TYR A 426 -15.21 -14.93 -12.44
N VAL A 427 -15.27 -16.11 -13.06
CA VAL A 427 -14.80 -16.30 -14.44
C VAL A 427 -15.83 -15.81 -15.46
N GLN A 428 -17.12 -15.81 -15.12
CA GLN A 428 -18.21 -15.44 -16.04
C GLN A 428 -18.32 -13.93 -16.29
N ASP A 429 -18.32 -13.09 -15.24
CA ASP A 429 -18.43 -11.63 -15.41
C ASP A 429 -17.21 -11.01 -16.12
N LYS A 430 -16.01 -11.60 -15.93
CA LYS A 430 -14.78 -11.15 -16.61
C LYS A 430 -14.80 -11.41 -18.11
N LYS A 431 -15.41 -12.51 -18.58
CA LYS A 431 -15.53 -12.79 -20.02
C LYS A 431 -16.46 -11.79 -20.70
N LEU A 432 -17.54 -11.39 -20.03
CA LEU A 432 -18.52 -10.44 -20.58
C LEU A 432 -17.97 -9.00 -20.71
N ALA A 433 -17.12 -8.58 -19.78
CA ALA A 433 -16.48 -7.25 -19.80
C ALA A 433 -15.17 -7.21 -20.59
N ALA A 434 -14.55 -8.36 -20.88
CA ALA A 434 -13.35 -8.45 -21.73
C ALA A 434 -13.68 -8.53 -23.23
N SER A 435 -14.93 -8.86 -23.59
CA SER A 435 -15.44 -8.83 -24.97
C SER A 435 -15.98 -7.47 -25.41
N LYS A 436 -15.96 -6.46 -24.52
CA LYS A 436 -16.25 -5.04 -24.80
C LYS A 436 -14.97 -4.23 -24.62
#